data_AF-A0AAU0RVQ7-F1
#
_entry.id   AF-A0AAU0RVQ7-F1
#
_cell.length_a   1.000
_cell.length_b   1.000
_cell.length_c   1.000
_cell.angle_alpha   90.00
_cell.angle_beta   90.00
_cell.angle_gamma   90.00
#
_symmetry.space_group_name_H-M   'P 1'
#
loop_
_entity.id
_entity.type
_entity.pdbx_description
1 polymer ?
#
loop_
_entity_poly.entity_id
_entity_poly.type
_entity_poly.pdbx_seq_one_letter_code
_entity_poly.pdbx_strand_id
1 'polypeptide(L)'
;MSLTEARFHDLVDATQQALEDIFDESDMDLDLEASAGVLTVKFENGTQLIFSRQEPLRQLWLAAKSGGFHFDYDEEEKRWACDTSEELLSEMLHRLCLQQGGVALDFDEI
;
A
#
# COMPACT_ATOMS: atom_id res chain seq x y z
N MET A 1 -12.04 -6.96 19.20
CA MET A 1 -13.33 -6.52 18.63
C MET A 1 -13.19 -6.62 17.11
N SER A 2 -14.29 -6.72 16.35
CA SER A 2 -14.18 -6.64 14.88
C SER A 2 -13.95 -5.18 14.49
N LEU A 3 -12.98 -4.94 13.60
CA LEU A 3 -12.72 -3.63 13.00
C LEU A 3 -14.03 -3.03 12.49
N THR A 4 -14.34 -1.77 12.79
CA THR A 4 -15.57 -1.11 12.29
C THR A 4 -15.37 -0.56 10.88
N GLU A 5 -16.45 -0.33 10.13
CA GLU A 5 -16.34 0.19 8.74
C GLU A 5 -15.69 1.57 8.72
N ALA A 6 -16.18 2.51 9.52
CA ALA A 6 -15.58 3.84 9.65
C ALA A 6 -14.08 3.76 10.03
N ARG A 7 -13.72 2.90 11.00
CA ARG A 7 -12.33 2.72 11.41
C ARG A 7 -11.46 2.16 10.28
N PHE A 8 -11.98 1.20 9.51
CA PHE A 8 -11.29 0.65 8.35
C PHE A 8 -11.06 1.73 7.27
N HIS A 9 -12.05 2.58 7.01
CA HIS A 9 -11.89 3.69 6.07
C HIS A 9 -10.80 4.65 6.52
N ASP A 10 -10.83 5.09 7.79
CA ASP A 10 -9.81 5.99 8.35
C ASP A 10 -8.39 5.40 8.23
N LEU A 11 -8.25 4.08 8.46
CA LEU A 11 -6.96 3.39 8.37
C LEU A 11 -6.44 3.33 6.92
N VAL A 12 -7.31 2.99 5.96
CA VAL A 12 -6.91 2.95 4.55
C VAL A 12 -6.56 4.35 4.04
N ASP A 13 -7.35 5.36 4.38
CA ASP A 13 -7.11 6.74 3.95
C ASP A 13 -5.78 7.26 4.56
N ALA A 14 -5.52 6.97 5.84
CA ALA A 14 -4.25 7.32 6.48
C ALA A 14 -3.04 6.59 5.84
N THR A 15 -3.22 5.31 5.49
CA THR A 15 -2.16 4.51 4.83
C THR A 15 -1.87 5.05 3.43
N GLN A 16 -2.91 5.35 2.64
CA GLN A 16 -2.74 5.90 1.30
C GLN A 16 -2.08 7.29 1.35
N GLN A 17 -2.46 8.15 2.30
CA GLN A 17 -1.79 9.44 2.48
C GLN A 17 -0.30 9.28 2.83
N ALA A 18 0.04 8.39 3.76
CA ALA A 18 1.43 8.14 4.11
C ALA A 18 2.24 7.59 2.93
N LEU A 19 1.63 6.74 2.10
CA LEU A 19 2.25 6.27 0.86
C LEU A 19 2.50 7.40 -0.14
N GLU A 20 1.51 8.28 -0.35
CA GLU A 20 1.66 9.47 -1.18
C GLU A 20 2.82 10.34 -0.69
N ASP A 21 2.87 10.64 0.60
CA ASP A 21 3.93 11.45 1.21
C ASP A 21 5.32 10.82 1.00
N ILE A 22 5.47 9.50 1.23
CA ILE A 22 6.74 8.77 1.01
C ILE A 22 7.16 8.79 -0.46
N PHE A 23 6.22 8.63 -1.38
CA PHE A 23 6.52 8.65 -2.82
C PHE A 23 6.85 10.06 -3.32
N ASP A 24 6.14 11.09 -2.85
CA ASP A 24 6.40 12.49 -3.20
C ASP A 24 7.76 12.98 -2.67
N GLU A 25 8.21 12.47 -1.52
CA GLU A 25 9.54 12.76 -0.96
C GLU A 25 10.67 11.97 -1.62
N SER A 26 10.35 10.98 -2.46
CA SER A 26 11.34 10.16 -3.14
C SER A 26 11.98 10.89 -4.33
N ASP A 27 13.22 10.52 -4.68
CA ASP A 27 13.89 11.01 -5.89
C ASP A 27 13.37 10.33 -7.18
N MET A 28 12.23 9.64 -7.13
CA MET A 28 11.68 8.87 -8.23
C MET A 28 10.74 9.71 -9.10
N ASP A 29 10.83 9.55 -10.42
CA ASP A 29 9.84 10.12 -11.34
C ASP A 29 8.59 9.23 -11.36
N LEU A 30 7.65 9.54 -10.46
CA LEU A 30 6.40 8.80 -10.25
C LEU A 30 5.20 9.66 -10.65
N ASP A 31 4.21 8.99 -11.24
CA ASP A 31 2.89 9.56 -11.49
C ASP A 31 1.91 8.96 -10.47
N LEU A 32 1.45 9.79 -9.54
CA LEU A 32 0.55 9.42 -8.46
C LEU A 32 -0.88 9.89 -8.77
N GLU A 33 -1.82 8.95 -8.75
CA GLU A 33 -3.24 9.22 -8.93
C GLU A 33 -4.06 8.60 -7.79
N ALA A 34 -4.69 9.45 -6.96
CA ALA A 34 -5.60 9.03 -5.91
C ALA A 34 -7.06 9.37 -6.26
N SER A 35 -7.95 8.37 -6.22
CA SER A 35 -9.37 8.56 -6.50
C SER A 35 -10.23 7.47 -5.87
N ALA A 36 -11.28 7.88 -5.14
CA ALA A 36 -12.32 7.01 -4.62
C ALA A 36 -11.82 5.76 -3.83
N GLY A 37 -10.77 5.92 -3.02
CA GLY A 37 -10.16 4.83 -2.24
C GLY A 37 -9.21 3.93 -3.04
N VAL A 38 -8.80 4.38 -4.22
CA VAL A 38 -7.76 3.78 -5.04
C VAL A 38 -6.59 4.74 -5.13
N LEU A 39 -5.38 4.26 -4.87
CA LEU A 39 -4.12 4.96 -5.12
C LEU A 39 -3.37 4.20 -6.20
N THR A 40 -3.01 4.88 -7.29
CA THR A 40 -2.19 4.32 -8.37
C THR A 40 -0.84 5.02 -8.37
N VAL A 41 0.22 4.23 -8.31
CA VAL A 41 1.61 4.67 -8.36
C VAL A 41 2.22 4.11 -9.63
N LYS A 42 2.56 4.97 -10.58
CA LYS A 42 3.10 4.56 -11.87
C LYS A 42 4.56 4.97 -11.99
N PHE A 43 5.42 3.98 -12.23
CA PHE A 43 6.85 4.19 -12.43
C PHE A 43 7.14 4.64 -13.87
N GLU A 44 8.26 5.35 -14.07
CA GLU A 44 8.76 5.77 -15.39
C GLU A 44 8.88 4.59 -16.39
N ASN A 45 9.24 3.40 -15.91
CA ASN A 45 9.37 2.18 -16.73
C ASN A 45 8.01 1.60 -17.21
N GLY A 46 6.89 2.22 -16.82
CA GLY A 46 5.53 1.85 -17.18
C GLY A 46 4.87 0.80 -16.27
N THR A 47 5.55 0.28 -15.26
CA THR A 47 4.94 -0.61 -14.25
C THR A 47 4.14 0.20 -13.23
N GLN A 48 3.27 -0.47 -12.48
CA GLN A 48 2.35 0.17 -11.54
C GLN A 48 2.23 -0.62 -10.25
N LEU A 49 2.01 0.12 -9.15
CA LEU A 49 1.38 -0.38 -7.94
C LEU A 49 -0.01 0.25 -7.85
N ILE A 50 -1.03 -0.56 -7.61
CA ILE A 50 -2.40 -0.08 -7.45
C ILE A 50 -2.91 -0.57 -6.10
N PHE A 51 -3.19 0.36 -5.21
CA PHE A 51 -3.80 0.12 -3.92
C PHE A 51 -5.30 0.35 -4.01
N SER A 52 -6.12 -0.56 -3.47
CA SER A 52 -7.58 -0.40 -3.48
C SER A 52 -8.22 -0.86 -2.20
N ARG A 53 -9.18 -0.07 -1.71
CA ARG A 53 -10.02 -0.42 -0.56
C ARG A 53 -11.07 -1.46 -0.93
N GLN A 54 -11.17 -2.55 -0.16
CA GLN A 54 -12.22 -3.56 -0.31
C GLN A 54 -13.12 -3.60 0.93
N GLU A 55 -14.12 -2.71 0.96
CA GLU A 55 -15.01 -2.49 2.12
C GLU A 55 -15.71 -3.76 2.64
N PRO A 56 -16.28 -4.65 1.79
CA PRO A 56 -16.96 -5.84 2.28
C PRO A 56 -16.03 -6.83 3.01
N LEU A 57 -14.74 -6.82 2.65
CA LEU A 57 -13.72 -7.70 3.20
C LEU A 57 -12.89 -7.02 4.30
N ARG A 58 -12.94 -5.69 4.40
CA ARG A 58 -12.06 -4.86 5.25
C ARG A 58 -10.58 -5.07 4.95
N GLN A 59 -10.25 -5.25 3.68
CA GLN A 59 -8.88 -5.47 3.22
C GLN A 59 -8.38 -4.31 2.37
N LEU A 60 -7.09 -4.02 2.48
CA LEU A 60 -6.35 -3.22 1.50
C LEU A 60 -5.75 -4.19 0.48
N TRP A 61 -6.01 -3.96 -0.80
CA TRP A 61 -5.46 -4.79 -1.87
C TRP A 61 -4.35 -4.03 -2.61
N LEU A 62 -3.29 -4.75 -2.98
CA LEU A 62 -2.19 -4.26 -3.81
C LEU A 62 -2.10 -5.10 -5.08
N ALA A 63 -2.28 -4.47 -6.25
CA ALA A 63 -1.89 -5.06 -7.52
C ALA A 63 -0.51 -4.54 -7.93
N ALA A 64 0.41 -5.47 -8.22
CA ALA A 64 1.74 -5.19 -8.70
C ALA A 64 2.06 -6.06 -9.93
N LYS A 65 3.16 -5.77 -10.63
CA LYS A 65 3.62 -6.60 -11.76
C LYS A 65 3.79 -8.08 -11.40
N SER A 66 4.15 -8.39 -10.14
CA SER A 66 4.35 -9.75 -9.65
C SER A 66 3.06 -10.50 -9.28
N GLY A 67 1.92 -9.82 -9.17
CA GLY A 67 0.66 -10.41 -8.74
C GLY A 67 -0.21 -9.46 -7.92
N GLY A 68 -1.32 -9.99 -7.39
CA GLY A 68 -2.20 -9.31 -6.44
C GLY A 68 -1.98 -9.84 -5.03
N PHE A 69 -2.02 -8.93 -4.05
CA PHE A 69 -1.83 -9.22 -2.63
C PHE A 69 -2.93 -8.54 -1.83
N HIS A 70 -3.37 -9.17 -0.74
CA HIS A 70 -4.40 -8.63 0.13
C HIS A 70 -3.88 -8.53 1.54
N PHE A 71 -4.27 -7.47 2.23
CA PHE A 71 -3.79 -7.16 3.56
C PHE A 71 -4.96 -6.94 4.51
N ASP A 72 -4.90 -7.61 5.64
CA ASP A 72 -5.74 -7.38 6.80
C ASP A 72 -4.99 -6.44 7.76
N TYR A 73 -5.70 -5.54 8.43
CA TYR A 73 -5.09 -4.66 9.42
C TYR A 73 -5.07 -5.32 10.80
N ASP A 74 -3.88 -5.47 11.37
CA ASP A 74 -3.68 -5.88 12.75
C ASP A 74 -3.73 -4.64 13.66
N GLU A 75 -4.80 -4.49 14.46
CA GLU A 75 -4.94 -3.34 15.37
C GLU A 75 -4.01 -3.41 16.59
N GLU A 76 -3.48 -4.59 16.94
CA GLU A 76 -2.55 -4.76 18.07
C GLU A 76 -1.14 -4.33 17.66
N GLU A 77 -0.68 -4.82 16.50
CA GLU A 77 0.63 -4.50 15.93
C GLU A 77 0.64 -3.21 15.10
N LYS A 78 -0.55 -2.66 14.81
CA LYS A 78 -0.81 -1.46 13.99
C LYS A 78 -0.22 -1.53 12.60
N ARG A 79 -0.31 -2.70 11.95
CA ARG A 79 0.34 -2.98 10.68
C ARG A 79 -0.57 -3.77 9.73
N TRP A 80 -0.34 -3.60 8.44
CA TRP A 80 -1.00 -4.37 7.38
C TRP A 80 -0.28 -5.69 7.14
N ALA A 81 -0.93 -6.81 7.44
CA ALA A 81 -0.38 -8.16 7.30
C ALA A 81 -0.98 -8.86 6.07
N CYS A 82 -0.15 -9.50 5.25
CA CYS A 82 -0.61 -10.23 4.08
C CYS A 82 -1.42 -11.48 4.46
N ASP A 83 -2.55 -11.73 3.78
CA ASP A 83 -3.42 -12.88 4.07
C ASP A 83 -2.85 -14.24 3.59
N THR A 84 -1.89 -14.18 2.68
CA THR A 84 -1.32 -15.33 1.96
C THR A 84 0.16 -15.53 2.21
N SER A 85 0.82 -14.60 2.93
CA SER A 85 2.23 -14.69 3.30
C SER A 85 2.48 -14.06 4.68
N GLU A 86 3.65 -14.31 5.26
CA GLU A 86 4.05 -13.68 6.53
C GLU A 86 4.63 -12.27 6.33
N GLU A 87 4.64 -11.74 5.09
CA GLU A 87 5.21 -10.44 4.75
C GLU A 87 4.23 -9.29 5.06
N LEU A 88 4.75 -8.20 5.60
CA LEU A 88 3.99 -6.97 5.84
C LEU A 88 3.87 -6.11 4.57
N LEU A 89 2.90 -5.20 4.55
CA LEU A 89 2.79 -4.22 3.47
C LEU A 89 4.09 -3.41 3.28
N SER A 90 4.66 -2.90 4.37
CA SER A 90 5.89 -2.11 4.36
C SER A 90 7.07 -2.86 3.75
N GLU A 91 7.29 -4.11 4.18
CA GLU A 91 8.33 -5.01 3.66
C GLU A 91 8.13 -5.30 2.17
N MET A 92 6.88 -5.57 1.78
CA MET A 92 6.53 -5.85 0.39
C MET A 92 6.77 -4.63 -0.50
N LEU A 93 6.40 -3.43 -0.05
CA LEU A 93 6.60 -2.20 -0.79
C LEU A 93 8.07 -1.84 -0.92
N HIS A 94 8.86 -2.00 0.14
CA HIS A 94 10.31 -1.85 0.08
C HIS A 94 10.91 -2.73 -1.03
N ARG A 95 10.55 -4.02 -1.04
CA ARG A 95 11.00 -4.99 -2.05
C ARG A 95 10.54 -4.62 -3.45
N LEU A 96 9.28 -4.24 -3.63
CA LEU A 96 8.70 -3.91 -4.94
C LEU A 96 9.28 -2.63 -5.53
N CYS A 97 9.50 -1.59 -4.72
CA CYS A 97 10.10 -0.33 -5.15
C CYS A 97 11.56 -0.52 -5.54
N LEU A 98 12.31 -1.31 -4.76
CA LEU A 98 13.69 -1.67 -5.11
C LEU A 98 13.77 -2.44 -6.43
N GLN A 99 12.81 -3.36 -6.69
CA GLN A 99 12.77 -4.15 -7.92
C GLN A 99 12.33 -3.36 -9.15
N GLN A 100 11.36 -2.45 -9.01
CA GLN A 100 10.75 -1.74 -10.15
C GLN A 100 11.43 -0.39 -10.41
N GLY A 101 11.73 0.36 -9.36
CA GLY A 101 12.29 1.70 -9.44
C GLY A 101 13.78 1.79 -9.15
N GLY A 102 14.39 0.72 -8.60
CA GLY A 102 15.81 0.74 -8.24
C GLY A 102 16.15 1.60 -7.02
N VAL A 103 15.13 2.07 -6.28
CA VAL A 103 15.28 2.92 -5.09
C VAL A 103 14.78 2.15 -3.87
N ALA A 104 15.59 2.19 -2.81
CA ALA A 104 15.21 1.69 -1.50
C ALA A 104 14.47 2.80 -0.75
N LEU A 105 13.16 2.64 -0.57
CA LEU A 105 12.33 3.52 0.25
C LEU A 105 12.02 2.84 1.59
N ASP A 106 11.87 3.66 2.62
CA ASP A 106 11.47 3.23 3.94
C ASP A 106 9.96 3.38 4.10
N PHE A 107 9.34 2.36 4.68
CA PHE A 107 7.90 2.26 4.88
C PHE A 107 7.58 1.86 6.33
N ASP A 108 8.48 2.09 7.28
CA ASP A 108 8.29 1.72 8.69
C ASP A 108 7.11 2.46 9.37
N GLU A 109 6.61 3.54 8.77
CA GLU A 109 5.52 4.38 9.30
C GLU A 109 4.10 3.94 8.86
N ILE A 110 3.96 2.89 8.04
CA ILE A 110 2.67 2.36 7.54
C ILE A 110 2.28 0.97 8.08
#